data_AF-A0A961TNY3-F1
#
_entry.id   AF-A0A961TNY3-F1
#
_cell.length_a   1.000
_cell.length_b   1.000
_cell.length_c   1.000
_cell.angle_alpha   90.00
_cell.angle_beta   90.00
_cell.angle_gamma   90.00
#
_symmetry.space_group_name_H-M   'P 1'
#
loop_
_entity.id
_entity.type
_entity.pdbx_description
1 polymer ?
#
loop_
_entity_poly.entity_id
_entity_poly.type
_entity_poly.pdbx_seq_one_letter_code
_entity_poly.pdbx_strand_id
1 'polypeptide(L)'
;MIFEVPLTEGNFGKSGRNNHVYIDTFVHALPKDIVGGSSRAFPAPRKITLEYDGYYCETDIPTDRRTGKPRPFFRARGFIGRFFDHVGARPGDVVVFELVSPYRLRMSLK
;
A
#
# COMPACT_ATOMS: atom_id res chain seq x y z
N MET A 1 -3.12 10.63 -11.67
CA MET A 1 -3.20 9.29 -12.33
C MET A 1 -3.99 8.38 -11.41
N ILE A 2 -4.86 7.51 -11.95
CA ILE A 2 -5.76 6.65 -11.15
C ILE A 2 -5.39 5.19 -11.40
N PHE A 3 -5.38 4.39 -10.33
CA PHE A 3 -5.16 2.95 -10.36
C PHE A 3 -6.28 2.25 -9.61
N GLU A 4 -6.95 1.30 -10.26
CA GLU A 4 -7.97 0.46 -9.65
C GLU A 4 -7.36 -0.89 -9.26
N VAL A 5 -7.49 -1.27 -8.00
CA VAL A 5 -6.95 -2.53 -7.48
C VAL A 5 -8.07 -3.36 -6.86
N PRO A 6 -8.42 -4.50 -7.50
CA PRO A 6 -9.35 -5.46 -6.92
C PRO A 6 -8.78 -6.07 -5.63
N LEU A 7 -9.61 -6.14 -4.59
CA LEU A 7 -9.28 -6.83 -3.36
C LEU A 7 -9.61 -8.31 -3.47
N THR A 8 -8.70 -9.13 -2.98
CA THR A 8 -8.79 -10.58 -2.90
C THR A 8 -8.68 -11.02 -1.45
N GLU A 9 -8.98 -12.29 -1.16
CA GLU A 9 -8.74 -12.90 0.16
C GLU A 9 -7.29 -12.71 0.64
N GLY A 10 -6.32 -12.65 -0.28
CA GLY A 10 -4.91 -12.42 0.05
C GLY A 10 -4.67 -11.08 0.78
N ASN A 11 -5.45 -10.06 0.46
CA ASN A 11 -5.35 -8.71 1.03
C ASN A 11 -5.68 -8.69 2.52
N PHE A 12 -6.65 -9.51 2.94
CA PHE A 12 -7.16 -9.62 4.30
C PHE A 12 -6.48 -10.74 5.10
N GLY A 13 -6.03 -11.80 4.44
CA GLY A 13 -5.35 -12.96 5.02
C GLY A 13 -6.30 -14.10 5.38
N LYS A 14 -5.82 -15.35 5.26
CA LYS A 14 -6.64 -16.56 5.45
C LYS A 14 -6.90 -16.95 6.92
N SER A 15 -5.99 -16.58 7.83
CA SER A 15 -6.05 -17.00 9.25
C SER A 15 -5.64 -15.88 10.22
N GLY A 16 -5.49 -14.66 9.71
CA GLY A 16 -5.07 -13.48 10.48
C GLY A 16 -5.01 -12.25 9.59
N ARG A 17 -5.12 -11.07 10.20
CA ARG A 17 -5.16 -9.79 9.48
C ARG A 17 -3.84 -9.54 8.74
N ASN A 18 -3.88 -9.65 7.42
CA ASN A 18 -2.75 -9.32 6.55
C ASN A 18 -2.71 -7.80 6.30
N ASN A 19 -3.85 -7.18 5.98
CA ASN A 19 -4.05 -5.74 5.81
C ASN A 19 -3.08 -5.09 4.81
N HIS A 20 -3.19 -5.45 3.54
CA HIS A 20 -2.53 -4.71 2.46
C HIS A 20 -3.33 -4.68 1.19
N VAL A 21 -2.95 -3.73 0.34
CA VAL A 21 -3.34 -3.71 -1.06
C VAL A 21 -2.12 -4.09 -1.91
N TYR A 22 -2.35 -4.90 -2.93
CA TYR A 22 -1.33 -5.24 -3.91
C TYR A 22 -1.10 -4.03 -4.82
N ILE A 23 0.15 -3.69 -5.09
CA ILE A 23 0.52 -2.51 -5.89
C ILE A 23 1.40 -2.87 -7.10
N ASP A 24 1.58 -4.16 -7.39
CA ASP A 24 2.40 -4.65 -8.50
C ASP A 24 1.99 -4.05 -9.84
N THR A 25 0.69 -3.78 -10.03
CA THR A 25 0.14 -3.21 -11.27
C THR A 25 0.55 -1.76 -11.50
N PHE A 26 0.97 -1.01 -10.47
CA PHE A 26 1.30 0.41 -10.62
C PHE A 26 2.57 0.87 -9.89
N VAL A 27 3.29 -0.03 -9.21
CA VAL A 27 4.53 0.30 -8.49
C VAL A 27 5.57 0.97 -9.39
N HIS A 28 5.57 0.64 -10.69
CA HIS A 28 6.46 1.22 -11.69
C HIS A 28 6.20 2.72 -11.96
N ALA A 29 5.01 3.22 -11.61
CA ALA A 29 4.65 4.63 -11.72
C ALA A 29 5.06 5.46 -10.49
N LEU A 30 5.59 4.81 -9.44
CA LEU A 30 6.01 5.47 -8.20
C LEU A 30 7.52 5.78 -8.20
N PRO A 31 7.96 6.80 -7.43
CA PRO A 31 9.39 7.10 -7.30
C PRO A 31 10.17 5.91 -6.74
N LYS A 32 11.32 5.60 -7.35
CA LYS A 32 12.12 4.42 -6.98
C LYS A 32 12.76 4.54 -5.59
N ASP A 33 12.95 5.75 -5.09
CA ASP A 33 13.56 6.07 -3.81
C ASP A 33 12.60 5.90 -2.61
N ILE A 34 11.37 5.38 -2.84
CA ILE A 34 10.46 4.90 -1.79
C ILE A 34 10.61 3.41 -1.49
N VAL A 35 11.57 2.73 -2.13
CA VAL A 35 11.88 1.33 -1.87
C VAL A 35 12.94 1.23 -0.78
N GLY A 36 12.59 0.58 0.32
CA GLY A 36 13.45 0.36 1.48
C GLY A 36 13.95 -1.08 1.59
N GLY A 37 14.67 -1.36 2.67
CA GLY A 37 15.13 -2.71 2.99
C GLY A 37 14.01 -3.64 3.45
N SER A 38 14.40 -4.87 3.81
CA SER A 38 13.45 -5.93 4.16
C SER A 38 12.76 -5.76 5.52
N SER A 39 13.23 -4.82 6.36
CA SER A 39 12.67 -4.52 7.68
C SER A 39 12.63 -3.01 7.93
N ARG A 40 11.92 -2.59 8.99
CA ARG A 40 11.83 -1.18 9.43
C ARG A 40 13.17 -0.57 9.82
N ALA A 41 14.16 -1.39 10.17
CA ALA A 41 15.52 -0.92 10.48
C ALA A 41 16.24 -0.34 9.25
N PHE A 42 15.74 -0.67 8.04
CA PHE A 42 16.27 -0.21 6.77
C PHE A 42 15.15 0.52 6.01
N PRO A 43 14.83 1.78 6.37
CA PRO A 43 13.82 2.56 5.68
C PRO A 43 14.28 2.93 4.27
N ALA A 44 13.32 3.25 3.41
CA ALA A 44 13.62 3.87 2.12
C ALA A 44 14.24 5.27 2.28
N PRO A 45 15.02 5.76 1.29
CA PRO A 45 15.52 7.13 1.26
C PRO A 45 14.43 8.20 1.39
N ARG A 46 13.25 7.95 0.79
CA ARG A 46 12.06 8.80 0.93
C ARG A 46 10.84 7.96 1.25
N LYS A 47 9.82 8.62 1.81
CA LYS A 47 8.51 8.00 2.05
C LYS A 47 7.46 8.59 1.14
N ILE A 48 6.41 7.81 0.90
CA ILE A 48 5.19 8.22 0.24
C ILE A 48 4.09 8.39 1.29
N THR A 49 3.24 9.39 1.12
CA THR A 49 2.05 9.60 1.96
C THR A 49 0.88 8.84 1.36
N LEU A 50 0.23 7.99 2.15
CA LEU A 50 -1.11 7.48 1.87
C LEU A 50 -2.12 8.34 2.61
N GLU A 51 -3.20 8.74 1.94
CA GLU A 51 -4.30 9.49 2.56
C GLU A 51 -5.67 8.92 2.21
N TYR A 52 -6.62 8.97 3.15
CA TYR A 52 -8.06 8.74 2.90
C TYR A 52 -8.85 9.51 3.94
N ASP A 53 -9.97 10.13 3.56
CA ASP A 53 -10.92 10.78 4.48
C ASP A 53 -10.26 11.65 5.59
N GLY A 54 -9.26 12.46 5.21
CA GLY A 54 -8.49 13.31 6.12
C GLY A 54 -7.41 12.62 6.97
N TYR A 55 -7.37 11.28 7.00
CA TYR A 55 -6.30 10.49 7.61
C TYR A 55 -5.09 10.38 6.69
N TYR A 56 -3.89 10.40 7.26
CA TYR A 56 -2.64 10.26 6.52
C TYR A 56 -1.62 9.37 7.24
N CYS A 57 -0.76 8.72 6.45
CA CYS A 57 0.35 7.92 6.96
C CYS A 57 1.51 7.92 5.97
N GLU A 58 2.73 8.16 6.46
CA GLU A 58 3.93 7.95 5.66
C GLU A 58 4.34 6.47 5.64
N THR A 59 4.71 5.97 4.47
CA THR A 59 5.14 4.59 4.28
C THR A 59 6.22 4.49 3.22
N ASP A 60 6.83 3.31 3.15
CA ASP A 60 7.69 2.87 2.07
C ASP A 60 7.25 1.50 1.53
N ILE A 61 7.96 1.02 0.51
CA ILE A 61 7.83 -0.32 -0.05
C ILE A 61 9.00 -1.17 0.50
N PRO A 62 8.75 -2.23 1.27
CA PRO A 62 9.81 -3.11 1.73
C PRO A 62 10.32 -4.00 0.59
N THR A 63 11.53 -4.51 0.75
CA THR A 63 12.08 -5.54 -0.15
C THR A 63 11.95 -6.94 0.45
N ASP A 64 12.04 -7.96 -0.40
CA ASP A 64 12.16 -9.34 0.04
C ASP A 64 13.58 -9.61 0.53
N ARG A 65 13.71 -10.24 1.70
CA ARG A 65 15.02 -10.43 2.36
C ARG A 65 15.96 -11.33 1.57
N ARG A 66 15.42 -12.30 0.82
CA ARG A 66 16.23 -13.28 0.09
C ARG A 66 16.63 -12.76 -1.29
N THR A 67 15.71 -12.10 -1.97
CA THR A 67 15.91 -11.68 -3.37
C THR A 67 16.29 -10.21 -3.54
N GLY A 68 16.12 -9.38 -2.51
CA GLY A 68 16.31 -7.93 -2.59
C GLY A 68 15.27 -7.20 -3.44
N LYS A 69 14.28 -7.91 -4.02
CA LYS A 69 13.27 -7.32 -4.90
C LYS A 69 12.18 -6.61 -4.09
N PRO A 70 11.58 -5.51 -4.60
CA PRO A 70 10.44 -4.87 -3.95
C PRO A 70 9.29 -5.84 -3.70
N ARG A 71 8.67 -5.78 -2.52
CA ARG A 71 7.41 -6.48 -2.25
C ARG A 71 6.26 -5.70 -2.89
N PRO A 72 5.18 -6.37 -3.31
CA PRO A 72 4.09 -5.73 -4.02
C PRO A 72 3.11 -5.02 -3.07
N PHE A 73 3.60 -4.34 -2.01
CA PHE A 73 2.74 -3.64 -1.05
C PHE A 73 3.48 -2.58 -0.24
N PHE A 74 2.71 -1.65 0.34
CA PHE A 74 3.21 -0.69 1.32
C PHE A 74 3.39 -1.31 2.71
N ARG A 75 4.43 -0.87 3.43
CA ARG A 75 4.74 -1.35 4.79
C ARG A 75 3.70 -0.95 5.84
N ALA A 76 2.88 0.08 5.59
CA ALA A 76 1.87 0.61 6.51
C ALA A 76 0.61 -0.29 6.68
N ARG A 77 0.81 -1.55 7.08
CA ARG A 77 -0.28 -2.55 7.25
C ARG A 77 -1.37 -2.10 8.21
N GLY A 78 -1.00 -1.42 9.30
CA GLY A 78 -1.95 -0.88 10.27
C GLY A 78 -2.85 0.21 9.68
N PHE A 79 -2.30 1.09 8.82
CA PHE A 79 -3.07 2.13 8.15
C PHE A 79 -4.03 1.54 7.13
N ILE A 80 -3.59 0.56 6.33
CA ILE A 80 -4.47 -0.17 5.40
C ILE A 80 -5.57 -0.92 6.14
N GLY A 81 -5.26 -1.53 7.29
CA GLY A 81 -6.27 -2.19 8.12
C GLY A 81 -7.35 -1.22 8.61
N ARG A 82 -6.96 -0.04 9.10
CA ARG A 82 -7.92 1.00 9.49
C ARG A 82 -8.74 1.52 8.31
N PHE A 83 -8.13 1.64 7.13
CA PHE A 83 -8.85 1.97 5.92
C PHE A 83 -9.93 0.92 5.60
N PHE A 84 -9.56 -0.37 5.56
CA PHE A 84 -10.51 -1.45 5.31
C PHE A 84 -11.66 -1.46 6.33
N ASP A 85 -11.34 -1.33 7.62
CA ASP A 85 -12.34 -1.29 8.70
C ASP A 85 -13.25 -0.05 8.55
N HIS A 86 -12.71 1.12 8.16
CA HIS A 86 -13.45 2.38 8.00
C HIS A 86 -14.43 2.36 6.83
N VAL A 87 -14.02 1.82 5.69
CA VAL A 87 -14.85 1.76 4.47
C VAL A 87 -15.64 0.46 4.34
N GLY A 88 -15.49 -0.48 5.28
CA GLY A 88 -16.17 -1.78 5.27
C GLY A 88 -15.73 -2.69 4.11
N ALA A 89 -14.48 -2.58 3.67
CA ALA A 89 -13.95 -3.28 2.50
C ALA A 89 -13.95 -4.80 2.64
N ARG A 90 -14.21 -5.50 1.54
CA ARG A 90 -14.33 -6.96 1.42
C ARG A 90 -13.64 -7.48 0.15
N PRO A 91 -13.33 -8.79 0.08
CA PRO A 91 -12.93 -9.43 -1.17
C PRO A 91 -13.96 -9.17 -2.28
N GLY A 92 -13.48 -8.81 -3.47
CA GLY A 92 -14.32 -8.40 -4.61
C GLY A 92 -14.44 -6.89 -4.78
N ASP A 93 -14.25 -6.09 -3.72
CA ASP A 93 -14.27 -4.63 -3.84
C ASP A 93 -13.03 -4.11 -4.59
N VAL A 94 -13.11 -2.85 -5.04
CA VAL A 94 -12.00 -2.18 -5.74
C VAL A 94 -11.53 -0.98 -4.93
N VAL A 95 -10.24 -1.01 -4.55
CA VAL A 95 -9.57 0.18 -3.99
C VAL A 95 -9.06 1.03 -5.13
N VAL A 96 -9.37 2.32 -5.08
CA VAL A 96 -8.85 3.31 -6.01
C VAL A 96 -7.68 4.03 -5.36
N PHE A 97 -6.55 4.07 -6.07
CA PHE A 97 -5.41 4.92 -5.74
C PHE A 97 -5.32 6.07 -6.73
N GLU A 98 -5.43 7.30 -6.24
CA GLU A 98 -5.17 8.51 -7.00
C GLU A 98 -3.78 9.05 -6.64
N LEU A 99 -2.87 9.09 -7.62
CA LEU A 99 -1.60 9.80 -7.50
C LEU A 99 -1.84 11.30 -7.61
N VAL A 100 -1.98 11.94 -6.45
CA VAL A 100 -2.21 13.40 -6.32
C VAL A 100 -0.92 14.21 -6.42
N SER A 101 0.22 13.61 -6.06
CA SER A 101 1.57 14.14 -6.32
C SER A 101 2.59 13.00 -6.32
N PRO A 102 3.85 13.21 -6.76
CA PRO A 102 4.82 12.12 -6.85
C PRO A 102 5.03 11.31 -5.56
N TYR A 103 4.80 11.91 -4.38
CA TYR A 103 4.94 11.26 -3.07
C TYR A 103 3.64 11.27 -2.26
N ARG A 104 2.48 11.34 -2.91
CA ARG A 104 1.20 11.28 -2.23
C ARG A 104 0.16 10.52 -3.06
N LEU A 105 -0.45 9.53 -2.43
CA LEU A 105 -1.54 8.72 -2.96
C LEU A 105 -2.78 8.93 -2.09
N ARG A 106 -3.90 9.23 -2.72
CA ARG A 106 -5.23 9.21 -2.08
C ARG A 106 -5.92 7.88 -2.35
N MET A 107 -6.55 7.34 -1.33
CA MET A 107 -7.27 6.07 -1.37
C MET A 107 -8.77 6.29 -1.19
N SER A 108 -9.56 5.50 -1.91
CA SER A 108 -11.00 5.36 -1.70
C SER A 108 -11.46 3.94 -2.06
N LEU A 109 -12.65 3.55 -1.60
CA LEU A 109 -13.34 2.35 -2.08
C LEU A 109 -14.34 2.77 -3.17
N LYS A 110 -14.47 1.96 -4.22
CA LYS A 110 -15.43 2.18 -5.31
C LYS A 110 -16.74 1.44 -5.06
#